data_AF-A0A2R6DXU1-F1
#
_entry.id   AF-A0A2R6DXU1-F1
#
_cell.length_a   1.000
_cell.length_b   1.000
_cell.length_c   1.000
_cell.angle_alpha   90.00
_cell.angle_beta   90.00
_cell.angle_gamma   90.00
#
_symmetry.space_group_name_H-M   'P 1'
#
loop_
_entity.id
_entity.type
_entity.pdbx_description
1 polymer ?
#
loop_
_entity_poly.entity_id
_entity_poly.type
_entity_poly.pdbx_seq_one_letter_code
_entity_poly.pdbx_strand_id
1 'polypeptide(L)' 'MRGQVERIEETLQQPDEVRLSDQDGSVHLYHRRYPETPVTEKLLLVVVKIDTDSPFVITAFFTDRLKSGTSIPVE' A
#
# COMPACT_ATOMS: atom_id res chain seq x y z
N MET A 1 4.58 -10.37 7.94
CA MET A 1 4.12 -10.56 6.55
C MET A 1 3.89 -12.01 6.13
N ARG A 2 4.37 -13.03 6.85
CA ARG A 2 4.00 -14.44 6.53
C ARG A 2 2.48 -14.62 6.62
N GLY A 3 1.87 -15.22 5.59
CA GLY A 3 0.43 -15.45 5.52
C GLY A 3 -0.42 -14.19 5.38
N GLN A 4 0.11 -13.11 4.79
CA GLN A 4 -0.63 -11.85 4.59
C GLN A 4 -0.86 -11.53 3.11
N VAL A 5 -0.72 -12.52 2.23
CA VAL A 5 -0.85 -12.33 0.77
C VAL A 5 -2.23 -11.80 0.40
N GLU A 6 -3.29 -12.38 0.97
CA GLU A 6 -4.68 -11.95 0.74
C GLU A 6 -4.90 -10.47 1.10
N ARG A 7 -4.31 -10.00 2.21
CA ARG A 7 -4.40 -8.58 2.59
C ARG A 7 -3.60 -7.67 1.66
N ILE A 8 -2.49 -8.15 1.12
CA ILE A 8 -1.73 -7.39 0.11
C ILE A 8 -2.59 -7.25 -1.16
N GLU A 9 -3.19 -8.35 -1.63
CA GLU A 9 -4.08 -8.35 -2.79
C GLU A 9 -5.30 -7.44 -2.57
N GLU A 10 -5.96 -7.54 -1.42
CA GLU A 10 -7.08 -6.69 -1.04
C GLU A 10 -6.68 -5.20 -0.99
N THR A 11 -5.49 -4.89 -0.46
CA THR A 11 -4.98 -3.50 -0.43
C THR A 11 -4.72 -2.95 -1.83
N LEU A 12 -4.28 -3.79 -2.77
CA LEU A 12 -4.04 -3.38 -4.15
C LEU A 12 -5.34 -3.22 -4.95
N GLN A 13 -6.35 -4.05 -4.69
CA GLN A 13 -7.65 -4.01 -5.37
C GLN A 13 -8.60 -2.95 -4.80
N GLN A 14 -8.51 -2.70 -3.48
CA GLN A 14 -9.42 -1.82 -2.74
C GLN A 14 -8.64 -0.93 -1.77
N PRO A 15 -7.71 -0.10 -2.24
CA PRO A 15 -7.02 0.83 -1.34
C PRO A 15 -8.00 1.87 -0.79
N ASP A 16 -7.78 2.30 0.45
CA ASP A 16 -8.47 3.48 1.00
C ASP A 16 -7.82 4.76 0.49
N GLU A 17 -6.50 4.72 0.25
CA GLU A 17 -5.72 5.85 -0.23
C GLU A 17 -4.51 5.39 -1.05
N VAL A 18 -4.32 5.99 -2.22
CA VAL A 18 -3.11 5.82 -3.03
C VAL A 18 -2.34 7.14 -3.06
N ARG A 19 -1.02 7.06 -2.87
CA ARG A 19 -0.12 8.20 -3.01
C ARG A 19 0.98 7.91 -4.00
N LEU A 20 1.34 8.92 -4.79
CA LEU A 20 2.60 8.94 -5.53
C LEU A 20 3.75 9.22 -4.56
N SER A 21 4.83 8.45 -4.65
CA SER A 21 6.01 8.64 -3.81
C SER A 21 6.70 9.98 -4.08
N ASP A 22 7.08 10.70 -3.01
CA ASP A 22 7.84 11.95 -3.10
C ASP A 22 9.26 11.75 -3.69
N GLN A 23 9.78 10.52 -3.64
CA GLN A 23 11.14 10.19 -4.04
C GLN A 23 11.22 9.56 -5.45
N ASP A 24 10.14 8.97 -5.93
CA ASP A 24 10.12 8.25 -7.20
C ASP A 24 8.72 8.32 -7.82
N GLY A 25 8.59 9.10 -8.90
CA GLY A 25 7.32 9.31 -9.63
C GLY A 25 6.79 8.06 -10.36
N SER A 26 7.48 6.93 -10.26
CA SER A 26 6.99 5.64 -10.76
C SER A 26 6.65 4.66 -9.63
N VAL A 27 6.60 5.13 -8.39
CA VAL A 27 6.24 4.33 -7.21
C VAL A 27 4.94 4.81 -6.61
N HIS A 28 3.99 3.90 -6.52
CA HIS A 28 2.72 4.11 -5.83
C HIS A 28 2.75 3.48 -4.43
N LEU A 29 2.09 4.16 -3.49
CA LEU A 29 1.95 3.80 -2.08
C LEU A 29 0.47 3.52 -1.81
N TYR A 30 0.09 2.25 -1.84
CA TYR A 30 -1.28 1.80 -1.58
C TYR A 30 -1.45 1.59 -0.08
N HIS A 31 -2.46 2.23 0.50
CA HIS A 31 -2.76 2.14 1.91
C HIS A 31 -4.19 1.62 2.12
N ARG A 32 -4.35 0.64 3.01
CA ARG A 32 -5.66 0.16 3.47
C ARG A 32 -5.66 -0.06 4.97
N ARG A 33 -6.71 0.39 5.65
CA ARG A 33 -6.91 0.22 7.09
C ARG A 33 -7.52 -1.16 7.35
N TYR A 34 -6.94 -1.86 8.33
CA TYR A 34 -7.46 -3.12 8.84
C TYR A 34 -7.86 -2.90 10.30
N PRO A 35 -9.18 -2.78 10.60
CA PRO A 35 -9.68 -2.52 11.95
C PRO A 35 -9.39 -3.69 12.91
N GLU A 36 -9.32 -4.90 12.38
CA GLU A 36 -8.98 -6.10 13.14
C GLU A 36 -7.58 -6.60 12.80
N THR A 37 -6.61 -6.35 13.68
CA THR A 37 -5.39 -7.15 13.75
C THR A 37 -5.22 -7.72 15.16
N PRO A 38 -4.41 -8.79 15.36
CA PRO A 38 -4.24 -9.42 16.67
C PRO A 38 -3.68 -8.52 17.79
N VAL A 39 -3.25 -7.30 17.48
CA VAL A 39 -2.60 -6.40 18.44
C VAL A 39 -3.27 -5.02 18.49
N THR A 40 -3.62 -4.40 17.36
CA THR A 40 -4.32 -3.10 17.24
C THR A 40 -4.94 -2.91 15.85
N GLU A 41 -5.78 -1.89 15.60
CA GLU A 41 -6.01 -1.40 14.23
C GLU A 41 -4.66 -1.05 13.58
N LYS A 42 -4.45 -1.43 12.32
CA LYS A 42 -3.23 -1.05 11.56
C LYS A 42 -3.53 -0.75 10.11
N LEU A 43 -2.72 0.13 9.54
CA LEU A 43 -2.67 0.39 8.11
C LEU A 43 -1.70 -0.60 7.46
N LEU A 44 -2.12 -1.31 6.42
CA LEU A 44 -1.19 -2.01 5.54
C LEU A 44 -0.77 -1.06 4.42
N LEU A 45 0.54 -0.82 4.31
CA LEU A 45 1.15 -0.14 3.18
C LEU A 45 1.71 -1.19 2.22
N VAL A 46 1.37 -1.07 0.93
CA VAL A 46 1.98 -1.83 -0.17
C VAL A 46 2.64 -0.84 -1.14
N VAL A 47 3.94 -1.01 -1.36
CA VAL A 47 4.76 -0.16 -2.24
C VAL A 47 4.94 -0.87 -3.57
N VAL A 48 4.53 -0.23 -4.67
CA VAL A 48 4.52 -0.84 -6.01
C VAL A 48 5.27 0.03 -6.99
N LYS A 49 6.15 -0.58 -7.81
CA LYS A 49 6.71 0.06 -9.00
C LYS A 49 5.72 -0.10 -10.15
N ILE A 50 5.22 1.00 -10.70
CA ILE A 50 4.13 0.99 -11.71
C ILE A 50 4.59 1.32 -13.12
N ASP A 51 5.68 2.09 -13.30
CA ASP A 51 6.20 2.46 -14.62
C ASP A 51 7.12 1.36 -15.16
N THR A 52 6.53 0.21 -15.49
CA THR A 52 7.21 -0.95 -16.05
C THR A 52 6.19 -1.84 -16.76
N ASP A 53 6.65 -2.60 -17.76
CA ASP A 53 5.84 -3.61 -18.46
C ASP A 53 5.26 -4.68 -17.52
N SER A 54 5.87 -4.87 -16.34
CA SER A 54 5.41 -5.80 -15.31
C SER A 54 5.49 -5.16 -13.93
N PRO A 55 4.45 -4.43 -13.49
CA PRO A 55 4.40 -3.83 -12.16
C PRO A 55 4.61 -4.88 -11.06
N PHE A 56 5.33 -4.51 -10.01
CA PHE A 56 5.66 -5.43 -8.93
C PHE A 56 5.68 -4.76 -7.56
N VAL A 57 5.39 -5.55 -6.53
CA VAL A 57 5.48 -5.12 -5.14
C VAL A 57 6.95 -5.06 -4.72
N ILE A 58 7.41 -3.87 -4.32
CA ILE A 58 8.74 -3.66 -3.76
C ILE A 58 8.77 -4.18 -2.31
N THR A 59 7.79 -3.77 -1.51
CA THR A 59 7.67 -4.17 -0.10
C THR A 59 6.25 -3.92 0.43
N ALA A 60 5.89 -4.59 1.52
CA ALA A 60 4.66 -4.36 2.25
C ALA A 60 4.87 -4.55 3.76
N PHE A 61 4.25 -3.70 4.57
CA PHE A 61 4.32 -3.80 6.02
C PHE A 61 3.18 -3.02 6.69
N PHE A 62 2.83 -3.44 7.91
CA PHE A 62 1.89 -2.71 8.75
C PHE A 62 2.56 -1.49 9.38
N THR A 63 1.82 -0.39 9.43
CA THR A 63 2.24 0.89 9.99
C THR A 63 1.04 1.56 10.68
N ASP A 64 1.31 2.47 11.61
CA ASP A 64 0.28 3.26 12.28
C ASP A 64 0.09 4.63 11.60
N ARG A 65 0.85 4.90 10.53
CA ARG A 65 0.88 6.20 9.83
C ARG A 65 0.87 6.00 8.32
N LEU A 66 0.11 6.86 7.64
CA LEU A 66 0.21 7.04 6.19
C LEU A 66 1.60 7.53 5.83
N LYS A 67 2.21 6.93 4.80
CA LYS A 67 3.50 7.39 4.29
C LYS A 67 3.29 8.68 3.48
N SER A 68 4.23 9.62 3.56
CA SER A 68 4.14 10.87 2.78
C SER A 68 4.16 10.58 1.27
N GLY A 69 3.51 11.46 0.52
CA GLY A 69 3.32 11.33 -0.91
C GLY A 69 2.21 12.26 -1.39
N THR A 70 2.12 12.44 -2.70
CA THR A 70 1.02 13.20 -3.31
C THR A 70 -0.19 12.27 -3.47
N SER A 71 -1.33 12.62 -2.87
CA SER A 71 -2.57 11.83 -3.02
C SER A 71 -3.00 11.83 -4.48
N ILE A 72 -3.32 10.65 -5.01
CA ILE A 72 -3.84 10.46 -6.35
C ILE A 72 -5.20 9.74 -6.29
N PRO A 73 -6.08 9.91 -7.29
CA PRO A 73 -7.36 9.22 -7.33
C PRO A 73 -7.19 7.70 -7.23
N VAL A 74 -8.09 7.07 -6.50
CA VAL A 74 -8.28 5.61 -6.53
C VAL A 74 -9.17 5.31 -7.72
N GLU A 75 -8.66 4.58 -8.70
CA GLU A 75 -9.41 4.12 -9.89
C GLU A 75 -10.09 2.76 -9.65
#